data_AF-A0A848RFP3-F1
#
_entry.id   AF-A0A848RFP3-F1
#
_cell.length_a   1.000
_cell.length_b   1.000
_cell.length_c   1.000
_cell.angle_alpha   90.00
_cell.angle_beta   90.00
_cell.angle_gamma   90.00
#
_symmetry.space_group_name_H-M   'P 1'
#
loop_
_entity.id
_entity.type
_entity.pdbx_description
1 polymer ?
#
loop_
_entity_poly.entity_id
_entity_poly.type
_entity_poly.pdbx_seq_one_letter_code
_entity_poly.pdbx_strand_id
1 'polypeptide(L)'
;MDTLQALLFIFIVYAIGDVVATATKSIVPSLFVCSVIFLVGFWLGIPETLFKDSLLYDIGAVMITTLLVHMGSMLNLGQLIAQWKTVLIAAGGIVGIVILLLLLGSPIVGKETAIVAAPPISGGIIAGLQMAEAAAAIGRNDLKLMATLLVVLQGFVGYPLASFCLRREANRILKLKAEGYAFQEDEVVEQRELKTIFQLPEKYTSPNYFLAKAILIAFIATFVSSLLKRIDTGVFILNVLIRIDKNVLALILGIVFAEIGFLEREPLNKGNSFGFLMAALMAVIYGGLAGASPKDILEILLPIVICLALGTVGIGIMSIIVGKVLKIGAWMAFAIGTSALFGFPGTYVVSQEVASGVAKSEEEKEIILSQILPKMLVAGFVTVSIGSVVLAGILAPMLTPAM
;
A
#
# COMPACT_ATOMS: atom_id res chain seq x y z
N MET A 1 -18.11 -21.80 -6.86
CA MET A 1 -19.29 -21.30 -6.11
C MET A 1 -20.09 -20.40 -7.04
N ASP A 2 -21.40 -20.19 -6.81
CA ASP A 2 -22.15 -19.21 -7.61
C ASP A 2 -21.60 -17.78 -7.39
N THR A 3 -21.55 -16.96 -8.45
CA THR A 3 -20.94 -15.62 -8.40
C THR A 3 -21.60 -14.70 -7.39
N LEU A 4 -22.93 -14.71 -7.29
CA LEU A 4 -23.65 -13.85 -6.35
C LEU A 4 -23.44 -14.34 -4.90
N GLN A 5 -23.36 -15.65 -4.70
CA GLN A 5 -23.01 -16.22 -3.40
C GLN A 5 -21.58 -15.85 -2.98
N ALA A 6 -20.63 -15.88 -3.90
CA ALA A 6 -19.25 -15.46 -3.67
C ALA A 6 -19.16 -13.99 -3.25
N LEU A 7 -19.84 -13.12 -3.99
CA LEU A 7 -19.95 -11.70 -3.69
C LEU A 7 -20.57 -11.47 -2.30
N LEU A 8 -21.71 -12.10 -2.02
CA LEU A 8 -22.40 -11.96 -0.74
C LEU A 8 -21.48 -12.35 0.43
N PHE A 9 -20.78 -13.49 0.31
CA PHE A 9 -19.86 -13.95 1.34
C PHE A 9 -18.74 -12.93 1.60
N ILE A 10 -18.09 -12.43 0.54
CA ILE A 10 -17.01 -11.45 0.65
C ILE A 10 -17.49 -10.18 1.35
N PHE A 11 -18.63 -9.63 0.93
CA PHE A 11 -19.16 -8.40 1.52
C PHE A 11 -19.64 -8.59 2.97
N ILE A 12 -20.13 -9.78 3.35
CA ILE A 12 -20.41 -10.09 4.77
C ILE A 12 -19.12 -10.04 5.58
N VAL A 13 -18.03 -10.66 5.09
CA VAL A 13 -16.73 -10.64 5.79
C VAL A 13 -16.19 -9.21 5.91
N TYR A 14 -16.29 -8.41 4.84
CA TYR A 14 -15.88 -7.00 4.88
C TYR A 14 -16.68 -6.21 5.91
N ALA A 15 -18.01 -6.36 5.92
CA ALA A 15 -18.86 -5.70 6.90
C ALA A 15 -18.53 -6.12 8.34
N ILE A 16 -18.22 -7.39 8.59
CA ILE A 16 -17.73 -7.86 9.90
C ILE A 16 -16.42 -7.15 10.26
N GLY A 17 -15.47 -7.06 9.31
CA GLY A 17 -14.22 -6.33 9.49
C GLY A 17 -14.43 -4.87 9.90
N ASP A 18 -15.31 -4.16 9.20
CA ASP A 18 -15.63 -2.75 9.46
C ASP A 18 -16.32 -2.56 10.83
N VAL A 19 -17.24 -3.46 11.19
CA VAL A 19 -17.91 -3.46 12.50
C VAL A 19 -16.90 -3.68 13.62
N VAL A 20 -15.98 -4.64 13.48
CA VAL A 20 -14.94 -4.90 14.47
C VAL A 20 -13.98 -3.71 14.57
N ALA A 21 -13.55 -3.13 13.44
CA ALA A 21 -12.71 -1.94 13.44
C ALA A 21 -13.40 -0.79 14.18
N THR A 22 -14.67 -0.52 13.87
CA THR A 22 -15.45 0.54 14.52
C THR A 22 -15.66 0.27 16.01
N ALA A 23 -16.08 -0.95 16.38
CA ALA A 23 -16.34 -1.33 17.77
C ALA A 23 -15.07 -1.27 18.64
N THR A 24 -13.93 -1.64 18.06
CA THR A 24 -12.62 -1.53 18.72
C THR A 24 -12.01 -0.12 18.61
N LYS A 25 -12.75 0.85 18.05
CA LYS A 25 -12.29 2.22 17.76
C LYS A 25 -11.02 2.27 16.92
N SER A 26 -10.79 1.26 16.08
CA SER A 26 -9.61 1.02 15.24
C SER A 26 -8.40 0.43 15.97
N ILE A 27 -8.55 -0.16 17.17
CA ILE A 27 -7.45 -0.92 17.79
C ILE A 27 -7.10 -2.12 16.91
N VAL A 28 -8.11 -2.77 16.33
CA VAL A 28 -7.97 -3.89 15.40
C VAL A 28 -8.46 -3.43 14.02
N PRO A 29 -7.58 -3.27 13.01
CA PRO A 29 -7.98 -2.78 11.68
C PRO A 29 -8.86 -3.77 10.91
N SER A 30 -9.77 -3.27 10.05
CA SER A 30 -10.68 -4.13 9.27
C SER A 30 -9.92 -5.13 8.39
N LEU A 31 -8.84 -4.68 7.77
CA LEU A 31 -7.99 -5.49 6.89
C LEU A 31 -7.42 -6.71 7.62
N PHE A 32 -6.99 -6.52 8.87
CA PHE A 32 -6.50 -7.61 9.71
C PHE A 32 -7.60 -8.63 10.01
N VAL A 33 -8.79 -8.15 10.41
CA VAL A 33 -9.93 -9.02 10.75
C VAL A 33 -10.35 -9.84 9.53
N CYS A 34 -10.49 -9.21 8.38
CA CYS A 34 -10.82 -9.88 7.13
C CYS A 34 -9.77 -10.91 6.74
N SER A 35 -8.47 -10.57 6.82
CA SER A 35 -7.39 -11.53 6.52
C SER A 35 -7.48 -12.78 7.40
N VAL A 36 -7.74 -12.63 8.71
CA VAL A 36 -7.93 -13.78 9.62
C VAL A 36 -9.14 -14.61 9.21
N ILE A 37 -10.29 -13.98 8.95
CA ILE A 37 -11.53 -14.67 8.59
C ILE A 37 -11.37 -15.44 7.27
N PHE A 38 -10.78 -14.84 6.24
CA PHE A 38 -10.56 -15.53 4.96
C PHE A 38 -9.55 -16.67 5.09
N LEU A 39 -8.44 -16.46 5.79
CA LEU A 39 -7.43 -17.49 5.98
C LEU A 39 -8.01 -18.73 6.68
N VAL A 40 -8.68 -18.52 7.81
CA VAL A 40 -9.35 -19.60 8.54
C VAL A 40 -10.49 -20.19 7.70
N GLY A 41 -11.21 -19.34 6.98
CA GLY A 41 -12.28 -19.75 6.07
C GLY A 41 -11.82 -20.74 5.01
N PHE A 42 -10.68 -20.49 4.36
CA PHE A 42 -10.09 -21.42 3.39
C PHE A 42 -9.73 -22.77 4.04
N TRP A 43 -9.20 -22.76 5.26
CA TRP A 43 -8.92 -24.01 6.00
C TRP A 43 -10.18 -24.79 6.37
N LEU A 44 -11.30 -24.11 6.56
CA LEU A 44 -12.60 -24.71 6.86
C LEU A 44 -13.39 -25.15 5.60
N GLY A 45 -12.78 -25.06 4.42
CA GLY A 45 -13.36 -25.59 3.18
C GLY A 45 -14.03 -24.56 2.27
N ILE A 46 -13.84 -23.25 2.52
CA ILE A 46 -14.22 -22.24 1.53
C ILE A 46 -13.39 -22.43 0.26
N PRO A 47 -13.99 -22.40 -0.94
CA PRO A 47 -13.24 -22.58 -2.18
C PRO A 47 -12.14 -21.52 -2.36
N GLU A 48 -10.93 -21.95 -2.71
CA GLU A 48 -9.80 -21.05 -3.03
C GLU A 48 -10.11 -20.12 -4.22
N THR A 49 -11.07 -20.49 -5.05
CA THR A 49 -11.56 -19.67 -6.18
C THR A 49 -12.50 -18.55 -5.75
N LEU A 50 -12.88 -18.43 -4.46
CA LEU A 50 -13.84 -17.45 -3.92
C LEU A 50 -13.75 -16.06 -4.59
N PHE A 51 -12.57 -15.46 -4.60
CA PHE A 51 -12.37 -14.10 -5.11
C PHE A 51 -12.49 -14.02 -6.64
N LYS A 52 -12.09 -15.06 -7.36
CA LYS A 52 -12.28 -15.15 -8.82
C LYS A 52 -13.73 -15.42 -9.18
N ASP A 53 -14.40 -16.33 -8.47
CA ASP A 53 -15.82 -16.65 -8.66
C ASP A 53 -16.71 -15.41 -8.48
N SER A 54 -16.30 -14.47 -7.63
CA SER A 54 -16.98 -13.19 -7.40
C SER A 54 -16.76 -12.13 -8.48
N LEU A 55 -15.83 -12.33 -9.42
CA LEU A 55 -15.32 -11.35 -10.39
C LEU A 55 -14.61 -10.12 -9.78
N LEU A 56 -14.65 -9.92 -8.46
CA LEU A 56 -13.99 -8.80 -7.78
C LEU A 56 -12.48 -8.82 -7.96
N TYR A 57 -11.86 -10.01 -7.99
CA TYR A 57 -10.42 -10.13 -8.18
C TYR A 57 -9.96 -9.51 -9.51
N ASP A 58 -10.64 -9.83 -10.61
CA ASP A 58 -10.26 -9.35 -11.94
C ASP A 58 -10.57 -7.86 -12.11
N ILE A 59 -11.73 -7.40 -11.61
CA ILE A 59 -12.08 -5.97 -11.59
C ILE A 59 -11.04 -5.19 -10.78
N GLY A 60 -10.70 -5.67 -9.58
CA GLY A 60 -9.73 -5.04 -8.70
C GLY A 60 -8.35 -4.94 -9.37
N ALA A 61 -7.89 -6.03 -10.00
CA ALA A 61 -6.59 -6.11 -10.66
C ALA A 61 -6.46 -5.14 -11.84
N VAL A 62 -7.53 -4.98 -12.64
CA VAL A 62 -7.55 -4.02 -13.76
C VAL A 62 -7.63 -2.57 -13.28
N MET A 63 -8.33 -2.32 -12.17
CA MET A 63 -8.61 -0.97 -11.68
C MET A 63 -7.56 -0.40 -10.72
N ILE A 64 -6.49 -1.14 -10.40
CA ILE A 64 -5.38 -0.66 -9.54
C ILE A 64 -4.84 0.70 -10.01
N THR A 65 -4.52 0.82 -11.29
CA THR A 65 -3.95 2.05 -11.85
C THR A 65 -4.96 3.20 -11.82
N THR A 66 -6.25 2.93 -12.04
CA THR A 66 -7.31 3.93 -11.94
C THR A 66 -7.50 4.42 -10.49
N LEU A 67 -7.43 3.52 -9.50
CA LEU A 67 -7.46 3.89 -8.09
C LEU A 67 -6.26 4.78 -7.75
N LEU A 68 -5.06 4.44 -8.25
CA LEU A 68 -3.87 5.28 -8.04
C LEU A 68 -3.97 6.65 -8.73
N VAL A 69 -4.58 6.75 -9.92
CA VAL A 69 -4.89 8.06 -10.54
C VAL A 69 -5.81 8.88 -9.65
N HIS A 70 -6.88 8.27 -9.12
CA HIS A 70 -7.78 8.93 -8.19
C HIS A 70 -7.05 9.42 -6.94
N MET A 71 -6.16 8.61 -6.38
CA MET A 71 -5.35 9.07 -5.25
C MET A 71 -4.39 10.19 -5.58
N GLY A 72 -3.75 10.12 -6.76
CA GLY A 72 -2.91 11.20 -7.25
C GLY A 72 -3.70 12.49 -7.32
N SER A 73 -4.95 12.43 -7.77
CA SER A 73 -5.84 13.59 -7.78
C SER A 73 -6.19 14.12 -6.38
N MET A 74 -6.13 13.33 -5.30
CA MET A 74 -6.38 13.84 -3.94
C MET A 74 -5.24 14.70 -3.41
N LEU A 75 -4.03 14.54 -3.95
CA LEU A 75 -2.82 15.23 -3.50
C LEU A 75 -2.50 16.41 -4.42
N ASN A 76 -2.13 17.55 -3.85
CA ASN A 76 -1.56 18.63 -4.65
C ASN A 76 -0.03 18.51 -4.76
N LEU A 77 0.56 19.12 -5.81
CA LEU A 77 2.01 19.00 -6.05
C LEU A 77 2.83 19.60 -4.89
N GLY A 78 2.32 20.68 -4.26
CA GLY A 78 2.93 21.29 -3.09
C GLY A 78 3.00 20.34 -1.89
N GLN A 79 1.94 19.58 -1.63
CA GLN A 79 1.86 18.57 -0.58
C GLN A 79 2.85 17.44 -0.84
N LEU A 80 2.96 16.95 -2.08
CA LEU A 80 3.95 15.92 -2.43
C LEU A 80 5.38 16.41 -2.19
N ILE A 81 5.70 17.63 -2.64
CA ILE A 81 7.01 18.26 -2.42
C ILE A 81 7.27 18.43 -0.91
N ALA A 82 6.26 18.84 -0.14
CA ALA A 82 6.35 18.97 1.31
C ALA A 82 6.58 17.62 2.01
N GLN A 83 6.18 16.50 1.39
CA GLN A 83 6.39 15.15 1.91
C GLN A 83 7.78 14.55 1.63
N TRP A 84 8.78 15.32 1.20
CA TRP A 84 10.14 14.81 0.99
C TRP A 84 10.72 14.10 2.24
N LYS A 85 10.39 14.57 3.44
CA LYS A 85 10.79 13.91 4.70
C LYS A 85 10.19 12.52 4.83
N THR A 86 8.93 12.37 4.45
CA THR A 86 8.20 11.10 4.44
C THR A 86 8.87 10.11 3.49
N VAL A 87 9.28 10.56 2.30
CA VAL A 87 10.04 9.74 1.33
C VAL A 87 11.33 9.21 1.95
N LEU A 88 12.11 10.07 2.61
CA LEU A 88 13.36 9.68 3.25
C LEU A 88 13.15 8.72 4.43
N ILE A 89 12.11 8.92 5.25
CA ILE A 89 11.78 8.03 6.37
C ILE A 89 11.35 6.65 5.84
N ALA A 90 10.51 6.62 4.81
CA ALA A 90 10.07 5.38 4.16
C ALA A 90 11.26 4.61 3.57
N ALA A 91 12.13 5.30 2.82
CA ALA A 91 13.36 4.72 2.29
C ALA A 91 14.30 4.23 3.40
N GLY A 92 14.43 4.98 4.49
CA GLY A 92 15.16 4.56 5.68
C GLY A 92 14.61 3.25 6.27
N GLY A 93 13.29 3.10 6.34
CA GLY A 93 12.64 1.86 6.76
C GLY A 93 13.04 0.67 5.89
N ILE A 94 13.04 0.83 4.56
CA ILE A 94 13.48 -0.21 3.61
C ILE A 94 14.95 -0.57 3.81
N VAL A 95 15.82 0.42 3.97
CA VAL A 95 17.24 0.19 4.28
C VAL A 95 17.38 -0.60 5.59
N GLY A 96 16.57 -0.29 6.60
CA GLY A 96 16.54 -1.02 7.86
C GLY A 96 16.20 -2.50 7.70
N ILE A 97 15.20 -2.82 6.85
CA ILE A 97 14.85 -4.21 6.51
C ILE A 97 16.07 -4.93 5.93
N VAL A 98 16.69 -4.33 4.92
CA VAL A 98 17.83 -4.94 4.21
C VAL A 98 19.01 -5.17 5.14
N ILE A 99 19.39 -4.16 5.94
CA ILE A 99 20.51 -4.28 6.87
C ILE A 99 20.26 -5.40 7.87
N LEU A 100 19.10 -5.43 8.52
CA LEU A 100 18.81 -6.41 9.58
C LEU A 100 18.64 -7.82 9.02
N LEU A 101 17.97 -7.99 7.88
CA LEU A 101 17.81 -9.31 7.26
C LEU A 101 19.12 -9.84 6.70
N LEU A 102 19.95 -9.02 6.06
CA LEU A 102 21.22 -9.50 5.50
C LEU A 102 22.28 -9.72 6.58
N LEU A 103 22.37 -8.87 7.59
CA LEU A 103 23.38 -9.02 8.65
C LEU A 103 22.98 -10.02 9.74
N LEU A 104 21.74 -9.95 10.24
CA LEU A 104 21.28 -10.78 11.35
C LEU A 104 20.38 -11.93 10.90
N GLY A 105 19.57 -11.73 9.86
CA GLY A 105 18.67 -12.76 9.34
C GLY A 105 19.41 -13.87 8.60
N SER A 106 20.35 -13.53 7.73
CA SER A 106 21.05 -14.49 6.86
C SER A 106 21.76 -15.62 7.65
N PRO A 107 22.45 -15.36 8.77
CA PRO A 107 23.02 -16.43 9.60
C PRO A 107 21.97 -17.35 10.26
N ILE A 108 20.74 -16.88 10.45
CA ILE A 108 19.69 -17.60 11.19
C ILE A 108 18.81 -18.42 10.23
N VAL A 109 18.32 -17.79 9.15
CA VAL A 109 17.36 -18.40 8.21
C VAL A 109 17.99 -18.84 6.88
N GLY A 110 19.27 -18.56 6.69
CA GLY A 110 19.98 -18.77 5.44
C GLY A 110 19.95 -17.53 4.52
N LYS A 111 21.02 -17.36 3.74
CA LYS A 111 21.21 -16.20 2.86
C LYS A 111 20.12 -16.09 1.78
N GLU A 112 19.79 -17.19 1.11
CA GLU A 112 18.76 -17.19 0.06
C GLU A 112 17.38 -16.81 0.62
N THR A 113 17.05 -17.33 1.79
CA THR A 113 15.82 -17.01 2.53
C THR A 113 15.74 -15.52 2.86
N ALA A 114 16.82 -14.94 3.39
CA ALA A 114 16.86 -13.52 3.73
C ALA A 114 16.75 -12.60 2.50
N ILE A 115 17.41 -12.99 1.40
CA ILE A 115 17.35 -12.29 0.11
C ILE A 115 15.92 -12.34 -0.47
N VAL A 116 15.29 -13.52 -0.45
CA VAL A 116 13.89 -13.69 -0.91
C VAL A 116 12.89 -12.95 -0.03
N ALA A 117 13.13 -12.88 1.28
CA ALA A 117 12.21 -12.24 2.22
C ALA A 117 12.23 -10.71 2.15
N ALA A 118 13.38 -10.09 1.90
CA ALA A 118 13.53 -8.64 2.06
C ALA A 118 12.62 -7.81 1.11
N PRO A 119 12.55 -8.09 -0.21
CA PRO A 119 11.70 -7.33 -1.11
C PRO A 119 10.19 -7.44 -0.80
N PRO A 120 9.61 -8.64 -0.58
CA PRO A 120 8.21 -8.79 -0.19
C PRO A 120 7.86 -8.10 1.13
N ILE A 121 8.78 -8.07 2.11
CA ILE A 121 8.59 -7.36 3.39
C ILE A 121 8.67 -5.84 3.19
N SER A 122 9.47 -5.39 2.23
CA SER A 122 9.62 -3.97 1.88
C SER A 122 8.53 -3.45 0.95
N GLY A 123 7.70 -4.34 0.38
CA GLY A 123 6.51 -3.94 -0.33
C GLY A 123 5.75 -5.05 -1.07
N GLY A 124 4.61 -4.63 -1.62
CA GLY A 124 3.49 -5.49 -2.02
C GLY A 124 3.71 -6.45 -3.20
N ILE A 125 2.57 -6.98 -3.67
CA ILE A 125 2.42 -8.17 -4.53
C ILE A 125 3.47 -8.31 -5.64
N ILE A 126 3.86 -7.21 -6.31
CA ILE A 126 4.83 -7.24 -7.43
C ILE A 126 6.21 -7.74 -7.00
N ALA A 127 6.76 -7.22 -5.89
CA ALA A 127 8.07 -7.64 -5.40
C ALA A 127 8.03 -9.11 -4.92
N GLY A 128 6.91 -9.51 -4.31
CA GLY A 128 6.58 -10.90 -4.01
C GLY A 128 6.70 -11.83 -5.22
N LEU A 129 6.00 -11.48 -6.31
CA LEU A 129 6.00 -12.26 -7.54
C LEU A 129 7.41 -12.34 -8.16
N GLN A 130 8.15 -11.23 -8.20
CA GLN A 130 9.52 -11.20 -8.73
C GLN A 130 10.45 -12.13 -7.96
N MET A 131 10.39 -12.11 -6.62
CA MET A 131 11.21 -13.01 -5.80
C MET A 131 10.75 -14.46 -5.90
N ALA A 132 9.45 -14.70 -6.05
CA ALA A 132 8.90 -16.03 -6.26
C ALA A 132 9.40 -16.65 -7.58
N GLU A 133 9.43 -15.86 -8.66
CA GLU A 133 9.98 -16.27 -9.96
C GLU A 133 11.49 -16.52 -9.87
N ALA A 134 12.24 -15.63 -9.23
CA ALA A 134 13.69 -15.79 -9.04
C ALA A 134 14.05 -17.05 -8.23
N ALA A 135 13.29 -17.33 -7.18
CA ALA A 135 13.43 -18.55 -6.38
C ALA A 135 13.10 -19.82 -7.20
N ALA A 136 12.04 -19.77 -8.02
CA ALA A 136 11.67 -20.88 -8.89
C ALA A 136 12.76 -21.17 -9.94
N ALA A 137 13.41 -20.14 -10.48
CA ALA A 137 14.47 -20.28 -11.48
C ALA A 137 15.70 -21.06 -10.98
N ILE A 138 15.94 -21.06 -9.66
CA ILE A 138 17.01 -21.84 -9.02
C ILE A 138 16.52 -23.15 -8.38
N GLY A 139 15.28 -23.56 -8.66
CA GLY A 139 14.69 -24.80 -8.12
C GLY A 139 14.23 -24.73 -6.65
N ARG A 140 14.23 -23.54 -6.03
CA ARG A 140 13.81 -23.32 -4.63
C ARG A 140 12.31 -23.03 -4.52
N ASN A 141 11.50 -24.07 -4.70
CA ASN A 141 10.03 -23.97 -4.60
C ASN A 141 9.54 -23.59 -3.19
N ASP A 142 10.29 -23.94 -2.15
CA ASP A 142 10.05 -23.52 -0.77
C ASP A 142 10.15 -21.99 -0.62
N LEU A 143 11.16 -21.38 -1.23
CA LEU A 143 11.33 -19.91 -1.21
C LEU A 143 10.29 -19.20 -2.08
N LYS A 144 9.85 -19.81 -3.19
CA LYS A 144 8.73 -19.31 -4.00
C LYS A 144 7.45 -19.20 -3.17
N LEU A 145 7.13 -20.26 -2.43
CA LEU A 145 5.97 -20.30 -1.55
C LEU A 145 6.09 -19.26 -0.44
N MET A 146 7.27 -19.16 0.17
CA MET A 146 7.58 -18.13 1.18
C MET A 146 7.35 -16.70 0.66
N ALA A 147 7.86 -16.36 -0.53
CA ALA A 147 7.70 -15.04 -1.12
C ALA A 147 6.22 -14.68 -1.35
N THR A 148 5.43 -15.67 -1.78
CA THR A 148 3.98 -15.50 -2.00
C THR A 148 3.24 -15.28 -0.69
N LEU A 149 3.52 -16.09 0.33
CA LEU A 149 2.87 -15.99 1.64
C LEU A 149 3.27 -14.70 2.37
N LEU A 150 4.53 -14.28 2.26
CA LEU A 150 5.04 -13.07 2.91
C LEU A 150 4.26 -11.83 2.49
N VAL A 151 3.86 -11.72 1.22
CA VAL A 151 3.10 -10.59 0.69
C VAL A 151 1.84 -10.32 1.52
N VAL A 152 1.19 -11.37 2.03
CA VAL A 152 -0.03 -11.21 2.80
C VAL A 152 0.21 -11.28 4.30
N LEU A 153 1.06 -12.20 4.77
CA LEU A 153 1.33 -12.38 6.20
C LEU A 153 1.97 -11.14 6.84
N GLN A 154 2.71 -10.33 6.08
CA GLN A 154 3.25 -9.07 6.58
C GLN A 154 2.16 -8.08 7.03
N GLY A 155 0.97 -8.11 6.41
CA GLY A 155 -0.15 -7.26 6.80
C GLY A 155 -0.63 -7.55 8.22
N PHE A 156 -0.51 -8.80 8.68
CA PHE A 156 -0.89 -9.20 10.04
C PHE A 156 -0.04 -8.50 11.11
N VAL A 157 1.19 -8.11 10.76
CA VAL A 157 2.10 -7.34 11.63
C VAL A 157 1.96 -5.84 11.34
N GLY A 158 1.90 -5.47 10.07
CA GLY A 158 1.87 -4.08 9.61
C GLY A 158 0.63 -3.31 10.05
N TYR A 159 -0.58 -3.86 9.86
CA TYR A 159 -1.81 -3.13 10.15
C TYR A 159 -1.94 -2.77 11.65
N PRO A 160 -1.75 -3.70 12.61
CA PRO A 160 -1.86 -3.36 14.03
C PRO A 160 -0.81 -2.35 14.48
N LEU A 161 0.44 -2.49 14.01
CA LEU A 161 1.52 -1.56 14.36
C LEU A 161 1.26 -0.15 13.80
N ALA A 162 0.87 -0.05 12.54
CA ALA A 162 0.53 1.22 11.92
C ALA A 162 -0.65 1.88 12.62
N SER A 163 -1.72 1.13 12.90
CA SER A 163 -2.87 1.66 13.63
C SER A 163 -2.46 2.18 15.02
N PHE A 164 -1.72 1.39 15.79
CA PHE A 164 -1.24 1.80 17.11
C PHE A 164 -0.45 3.12 17.06
N CYS A 165 0.47 3.24 16.11
CA CYS A 165 1.30 4.44 15.95
C CYS A 165 0.48 5.65 15.49
N LEU A 166 -0.36 5.47 14.47
CA LEU A 166 -1.23 6.52 13.95
C LEU A 166 -2.23 7.00 14.98
N ARG A 167 -2.76 6.13 15.85
CA ARG A 167 -3.63 6.55 16.95
C ARG A 167 -2.90 7.44 17.95
N ARG A 168 -1.66 7.09 18.31
CA ARG A 168 -0.84 7.93 19.20
C ARG A 168 -0.56 9.28 18.57
N GLU A 169 -0.30 9.29 17.26
CA GLU A 169 -0.08 10.53 16.51
C GLU A 169 -1.37 11.36 16.38
N ALA A 170 -2.52 10.75 16.11
CA ALA A 170 -3.82 11.41 16.06
C ALA A 170 -4.17 12.09 17.39
N ASN A 171 -3.97 11.39 18.51
CA ASN A 171 -4.17 11.99 19.85
C ASN A 171 -3.19 13.15 20.12
N ARG A 172 -1.94 13.05 19.62
CA ARG A 172 -0.96 14.15 19.71
C ARG A 172 -1.41 15.36 18.90
N ILE A 173 -1.92 15.15 17.69
CA ILE A 173 -2.48 16.20 16.81
C ILE A 173 -3.64 16.91 17.51
N LEU A 174 -4.61 16.18 18.05
CA LEU A 174 -5.74 16.77 18.77
C LEU A 174 -5.29 17.55 20.01
N LYS A 175 -4.31 17.04 20.75
CA LYS A 175 -3.73 17.75 21.89
C LYS A 175 -3.08 19.07 21.48
N LEU A 176 -2.28 19.06 20.41
CA LEU A 176 -1.66 20.27 19.87
C LEU A 176 -2.70 21.29 19.40
N LYS A 177 -3.77 20.83 18.72
CA LYS A 177 -4.89 21.69 18.32
C LYS A 177 -5.53 22.35 19.55
N ALA A 178 -5.80 21.58 20.60
CA ALA A 178 -6.37 22.10 21.85
C ALA A 178 -5.45 23.10 22.58
N GLU A 179 -4.13 22.98 22.38
CA GLU A 179 -3.11 23.91 22.88
C GLU A 179 -2.95 25.17 21.99
N GLY A 180 -3.76 25.31 20.93
CA GLY A 180 -3.74 26.47 20.02
C GLY A 180 -2.66 26.41 18.95
N TYR A 181 -2.05 25.23 18.71
CA TYR A 181 -1.12 25.05 17.60
C TYR A 181 -1.86 25.16 16.27
N ALA A 182 -1.49 26.14 15.46
CA ALA A 182 -1.93 26.23 14.07
C ALA A 182 -1.10 25.27 13.22
N PHE A 183 -1.74 24.27 12.63
CA PHE A 183 -1.09 23.43 11.64
C PHE A 183 -0.82 24.26 10.39
N GLN A 184 0.36 24.13 9.77
CA GLN A 184 0.70 24.87 8.54
C GLN A 184 -0.23 24.53 7.35
N GLU A 185 -1.14 23.56 7.53
CA GLU A 185 -2.20 23.19 6.59
C GLU A 185 -3.60 23.66 7.07
N ASP A 186 -3.67 24.54 8.08
CA ASP A 186 -4.91 25.26 8.49
C ASP A 186 -5.32 26.33 7.47
N GLU A 187 -4.40 26.74 6.60
CA GLU A 187 -4.82 27.03 5.23
C GLU A 187 -5.17 25.67 4.63
N VAL A 188 -6.44 25.29 4.79
CA VAL A 188 -7.16 24.63 3.71
C VAL A 188 -6.79 25.48 2.50
N VAL A 189 -5.76 25.07 1.75
CA VAL A 189 -5.71 25.37 0.33
C VAL A 189 -7.02 24.75 -0.08
N GLU A 190 -8.08 25.57 -0.11
CA GLU A 190 -9.35 25.20 -0.71
C GLU A 190 -8.89 24.45 -1.93
N GLN A 191 -9.19 23.15 -1.97
CA GLN A 191 -8.89 22.32 -3.13
C GLN A 191 -9.80 22.88 -4.22
N ARG A 192 -9.47 24.08 -4.70
CA ARG A 192 -10.19 24.82 -5.70
C ARG A 192 -9.90 24.01 -6.93
N GLU A 193 -10.92 23.26 -7.32
CA GLU A 193 -10.95 22.68 -8.63
C GLU A 193 -10.64 23.79 -9.62
N LEU A 194 -9.50 23.65 -10.27
CA LEU A 194 -9.12 24.55 -11.34
C LEU A 194 -10.12 24.32 -12.46
N LYS A 195 -11.16 25.16 -12.52
CA LYS A 195 -12.11 25.17 -13.63
C LYS A 195 -11.35 25.60 -14.88
N THR A 196 -10.96 24.62 -15.69
CA THR A 196 -10.22 24.83 -16.94
C THR A 196 -11.09 24.53 -18.14
N ILE A 197 -10.61 24.91 -19.34
CA ILE A 197 -11.27 24.60 -20.62
C ILE A 197 -11.46 23.10 -20.88
N PHE A 198 -10.76 22.25 -20.14
CA PHE A 198 -10.82 20.79 -20.26
C PHE A 198 -11.99 20.18 -19.47
N GLN A 199 -12.65 20.97 -18.62
CA GLN A 199 -13.80 20.53 -17.84
C GLN A 199 -15.10 20.86 -18.56
N LEU A 200 -15.96 19.86 -18.68
CA LEU A 200 -17.30 20.08 -19.24
C LEU A 200 -18.13 20.93 -18.26
N PRO A 201 -19.06 21.76 -18.77
CA PRO A 201 -20.07 22.38 -17.92
C PRO A 201 -20.78 21.32 -17.07
N GLU A 202 -21.11 21.64 -15.82
CA GLU A 202 -21.68 20.70 -14.84
C GLU A 202 -22.90 19.93 -15.40
N LYS A 203 -23.73 20.57 -16.23
CA LYS A 203 -24.88 19.96 -16.92
C LYS A 203 -24.55 18.77 -17.84
N TYR A 204 -23.29 18.62 -18.26
CA TYR A 204 -22.81 17.52 -19.11
C TYR A 204 -21.84 16.59 -18.37
N THR A 205 -21.53 16.87 -17.11
CA THR A 205 -20.76 15.96 -16.26
C THR A 205 -21.66 14.83 -15.77
N SER A 206 -21.19 13.60 -15.89
CA SER A 206 -21.87 12.39 -15.40
C SER A 206 -20.88 11.51 -14.64
N PRO A 207 -21.33 10.52 -13.85
CA PRO A 207 -20.42 9.57 -13.23
C PRO A 207 -19.46 8.93 -14.24
N ASN A 208 -19.97 8.53 -15.40
CA ASN A 208 -19.16 7.95 -16.48
C ASN A 208 -18.11 8.91 -17.05
N TYR A 209 -18.37 10.22 -17.04
CA TYR A 209 -17.39 11.22 -17.44
C TYR A 209 -16.16 11.21 -16.52
N PHE A 210 -16.38 11.21 -15.21
CA PHE A 210 -15.28 11.16 -14.24
C PHE A 210 -14.50 9.84 -14.31
N LEU A 211 -15.21 8.71 -14.43
CA LEU A 211 -14.58 7.40 -14.61
C LEU A 211 -13.76 7.34 -15.90
N ALA A 212 -14.30 7.82 -17.03
CA ALA A 212 -13.62 7.80 -18.31
C ALA A 212 -12.30 8.58 -18.26
N LYS A 213 -12.28 9.75 -17.61
CA LYS A 213 -11.06 10.55 -17.47
C LYS A 213 -10.02 9.88 -16.57
N ALA A 214 -10.45 9.33 -15.44
CA ALA A 214 -9.56 8.59 -14.55
C ALA A 214 -8.95 7.36 -15.25
N ILE A 215 -9.78 6.58 -15.94
CA ILE A 215 -9.35 5.40 -16.71
C ILE A 215 -8.45 5.79 -17.88
N LEU A 216 -8.73 6.89 -18.58
CA LEU A 216 -7.89 7.40 -19.66
C LEU A 216 -6.47 7.71 -19.16
N ILE A 217 -6.35 8.39 -18.02
CA ILE A 217 -5.03 8.70 -17.45
C ILE A 217 -4.33 7.43 -16.98
N ALA A 218 -5.06 6.47 -16.39
CA ALA A 218 -4.52 5.18 -16.00
C ALA A 218 -4.04 4.35 -17.21
N PHE A 219 -4.76 4.44 -18.34
CA PHE A 219 -4.37 3.86 -19.62
C PHE A 219 -3.09 4.52 -20.14
N ILE A 220 -3.00 5.86 -20.15
CA ILE A 220 -1.80 6.60 -20.54
C ILE A 220 -0.60 6.17 -19.67
N ALA A 221 -0.77 6.11 -18.35
CA ALA A 221 0.28 5.65 -17.44
C ALA A 221 0.75 4.22 -17.78
N THR A 222 -0.18 3.31 -18.04
CA THR A 222 0.15 1.92 -18.40
C THR A 222 0.87 1.84 -19.75
N PHE A 223 0.39 2.59 -20.74
CA PHE A 223 0.97 2.65 -22.07
C PHE A 223 2.39 3.24 -22.06
N VAL A 224 2.57 4.40 -21.42
CA VAL A 224 3.87 5.05 -21.29
C VAL A 224 4.85 4.17 -20.50
N SER A 225 4.43 3.56 -19.39
CA SER A 225 5.29 2.61 -18.65
C SER A 225 5.71 1.42 -19.52
N SER A 226 4.82 0.89 -20.35
CA SER A 226 5.14 -0.19 -21.30
C SER A 226 6.18 0.24 -22.34
N LEU A 227 6.11 1.48 -22.85
CA LEU A 227 7.12 2.03 -23.75
C LEU A 227 8.48 2.22 -23.04
N LEU A 228 8.47 2.81 -21.85
CA LEU A 228 9.68 3.06 -21.06
C LEU A 228 10.39 1.77 -20.67
N LYS A 229 9.65 0.70 -20.36
CA LYS A 229 10.20 -0.64 -20.06
C LYS A 229 10.98 -1.25 -21.24
N ARG A 230 10.70 -0.86 -22.49
CA ARG A 230 11.41 -1.33 -23.68
C ARG A 230 12.74 -0.60 -23.92
N ILE A 231 12.97 0.53 -23.25
CA ILE A 231 14.21 1.27 -23.37
C ILE A 231 15.28 0.53 -22.55
N ASP A 232 16.37 0.18 -23.22
CA ASP A 232 17.58 -0.33 -22.58
C ASP A 232 18.75 0.59 -22.89
N THR A 233 19.22 1.27 -21.86
CA THR A 233 20.35 2.19 -21.94
C THR A 233 21.69 1.51 -21.70
N GLY A 234 21.71 0.21 -21.39
CA GLY A 234 22.92 -0.55 -21.04
C GLY A 234 23.51 -0.18 -19.66
N VAL A 235 22.97 0.83 -18.97
CA VAL A 235 23.40 1.27 -17.65
C VAL A 235 22.30 0.97 -16.64
N PHE A 236 22.57 0.08 -15.67
CA PHE A 236 21.57 -0.38 -14.69
C PHE A 236 20.84 0.76 -13.98
N ILE A 237 21.58 1.76 -13.47
CA ILE A 237 20.99 2.90 -12.74
C ILE A 237 20.06 3.71 -13.64
N LEU A 238 20.45 3.94 -14.89
CA LEU A 238 19.65 4.73 -15.83
C LEU A 238 18.39 3.96 -16.27
N ASN A 239 18.50 2.63 -16.45
CA ASN A 239 17.36 1.76 -16.68
C ASN A 239 16.37 1.77 -15.50
N VAL A 240 16.85 1.75 -14.25
CA VAL A 240 15.97 1.84 -13.07
C VAL A 240 15.23 3.18 -13.03
N LEU A 241 15.88 4.28 -13.39
CA LEU A 241 15.25 5.62 -13.42
C LEU A 241 14.24 5.77 -14.55
N ILE A 242 14.51 5.18 -15.73
CA ILE A 242 13.64 5.30 -16.91
C ILE A 242 12.45 4.34 -16.82
N ARG A 243 12.65 3.11 -16.33
CA ARG A 243 11.64 2.04 -16.31
C ARG A 243 10.66 2.19 -15.14
N ILE A 244 9.96 3.33 -15.10
CA ILE A 244 8.96 3.65 -14.10
C ILE A 244 7.78 2.68 -14.21
N ASP A 245 7.37 2.07 -13.09
CA ASP A 245 6.22 1.17 -13.07
C ASP A 245 4.91 1.91 -13.35
N LYS A 246 3.95 1.21 -13.98
CA LYS A 246 2.64 1.77 -14.33
C LYS A 246 1.88 2.34 -13.12
N ASN A 247 2.04 1.73 -11.95
CA ASN A 247 1.41 2.19 -10.71
C ASN A 247 2.05 3.50 -10.23
N VAL A 248 3.39 3.60 -10.33
CA VAL A 248 4.14 4.82 -10.03
C VAL A 248 3.69 5.96 -10.93
N LEU A 249 3.64 5.68 -12.22
CA LEU A 249 3.25 6.67 -13.22
C LEU A 249 1.78 7.07 -13.10
N ALA A 250 0.88 6.14 -12.76
CA ALA A 250 -0.54 6.44 -12.55
C ALA A 250 -0.76 7.46 -11.43
N LEU A 251 -0.06 7.32 -10.30
CA LEU A 251 -0.12 8.31 -9.22
C LEU A 251 0.40 9.67 -9.67
N ILE A 252 1.59 9.72 -10.28
CA ILE A 252 2.22 10.97 -10.74
C ILE A 252 1.32 11.67 -11.75
N LEU A 253 0.80 10.94 -12.75
CA LEU A 253 -0.12 11.51 -13.73
C LEU A 253 -1.44 11.94 -13.09
N GLY A 254 -1.94 11.22 -12.08
CA GLY A 254 -3.10 11.68 -11.31
C GLY A 254 -2.89 13.06 -10.68
N ILE A 255 -1.71 13.31 -10.10
CA ILE A 255 -1.33 14.62 -9.55
C ILE A 255 -1.23 15.65 -10.67
N VAL A 256 -0.42 15.37 -11.70
CA VAL A 256 -0.15 16.32 -12.80
C VAL A 256 -1.43 16.71 -13.53
N PHE A 257 -2.28 15.74 -13.90
CA PHE A 257 -3.51 16.01 -14.61
C PHE A 257 -4.55 16.73 -13.74
N ALA A 258 -4.52 16.54 -12.41
CA ALA A 258 -5.35 17.32 -11.49
C ALA A 258 -4.85 18.77 -11.33
N GLU A 259 -3.53 18.98 -11.30
CA GLU A 259 -2.93 20.33 -11.23
C GLU A 259 -3.13 21.15 -12.51
N ILE A 260 -3.10 20.53 -13.69
CA ILE A 260 -3.42 21.24 -14.94
C ILE A 260 -4.94 21.44 -15.14
N GLY A 261 -5.77 20.94 -14.21
CA GLY A 261 -7.23 21.03 -14.23
C GLY A 261 -7.91 20.12 -15.25
N PHE A 262 -7.16 19.26 -15.96
CA PHE A 262 -7.75 18.26 -16.86
C PHE A 262 -8.50 17.21 -16.07
N LEU A 263 -7.99 16.70 -14.94
CA LEU A 263 -8.66 15.72 -14.09
C LEU A 263 -9.29 16.42 -12.89
N GLU A 264 -10.54 16.07 -12.55
CA GLU A 264 -11.16 16.53 -11.32
C GLU A 264 -10.49 15.92 -10.09
N ARG A 265 -10.56 16.62 -8.96
CA ARG A 265 -10.18 16.04 -7.66
C ARG A 265 -11.19 14.93 -7.32
N GLU A 266 -10.68 13.81 -6.84
CA GLU A 266 -11.48 12.65 -6.39
C GLU A 266 -12.48 12.09 -7.45
N PRO A 267 -12.04 11.76 -8.68
CA PRO A 267 -12.95 11.45 -9.79
C PRO A 267 -13.80 10.18 -9.53
N LEU A 268 -13.29 9.20 -8.79
CA LEU A 268 -14.05 8.00 -8.42
C LEU A 268 -15.10 8.25 -7.33
N ASN A 269 -14.90 9.24 -6.46
CA ASN A 269 -15.93 9.64 -5.49
C ASN A 269 -17.06 10.37 -6.22
N LYS A 270 -16.70 11.31 -7.10
CA LYS A 270 -17.67 11.99 -7.98
C LYS A 270 -18.41 11.02 -8.90
N GLY A 271 -17.75 9.94 -9.30
CA GLY A 271 -18.31 8.84 -10.07
C GLY A 271 -19.09 7.80 -9.25
N ASN A 272 -19.18 7.94 -7.92
CA ASN A 272 -19.78 6.98 -7.00
C ASN A 272 -19.28 5.53 -7.19
N SER A 273 -18.00 5.37 -7.52
CA SER A 273 -17.38 4.08 -7.82
C SER A 273 -16.25 3.71 -6.85
N PHE A 274 -15.73 4.67 -6.09
CA PHE A 274 -14.57 4.47 -5.21
C PHE A 274 -14.77 3.33 -4.21
N GLY A 275 -15.88 3.29 -3.48
CA GLY A 275 -16.13 2.26 -2.48
C GLY A 275 -16.16 0.84 -3.06
N PHE A 276 -16.84 0.66 -4.20
CA PHE A 276 -16.90 -0.63 -4.89
C PHE A 276 -15.52 -1.04 -5.44
N LEU A 277 -14.77 -0.11 -6.03
CA LEU A 277 -13.44 -0.38 -6.56
C LEU A 277 -12.42 -0.67 -5.44
N MET A 278 -12.53 -0.02 -4.28
CA MET A 278 -11.74 -0.36 -3.10
C MET A 278 -12.05 -1.77 -2.59
N ALA A 279 -13.32 -2.16 -2.53
CA ALA A 279 -13.72 -3.52 -2.17
C ALA A 279 -13.17 -4.57 -3.17
N ALA A 280 -13.18 -4.25 -4.47
CA ALA A 280 -12.57 -5.09 -5.50
C ALA A 280 -11.04 -5.18 -5.34
N LEU A 281 -10.36 -4.07 -5.04
CA LEU A 281 -8.93 -4.07 -4.77
C LEU A 281 -8.58 -4.89 -3.52
N MET A 282 -9.38 -4.83 -2.47
CA MET A 282 -9.20 -5.66 -1.27
C MET A 282 -9.29 -7.15 -1.61
N ALA A 283 -10.16 -7.54 -2.54
CA ALA A 283 -10.26 -8.94 -2.99
C ALA A 283 -8.96 -9.43 -3.67
N VAL A 284 -8.23 -8.55 -4.35
CA VAL A 284 -6.90 -8.87 -4.92
C VAL A 284 -5.90 -9.20 -3.80
N ILE A 285 -5.92 -8.43 -2.71
CA ILE A 285 -5.00 -8.62 -1.58
C ILE A 285 -5.30 -9.95 -0.89
N TYR A 286 -6.56 -10.20 -0.56
CA TYR A 286 -6.96 -11.43 0.12
C TYR A 286 -6.88 -12.66 -0.78
N GLY A 287 -6.96 -12.48 -2.11
CA GLY A 287 -6.72 -13.55 -3.07
C GLY A 287 -5.36 -14.23 -2.90
N GLY A 288 -4.35 -13.52 -2.38
CA GLY A 288 -3.06 -14.11 -2.04
C GLY A 288 -3.08 -15.09 -0.84
N LEU A 289 -4.17 -15.13 -0.06
CA LEU A 289 -4.36 -16.11 1.02
C LEU A 289 -4.91 -17.45 0.51
N ALA A 290 -5.50 -17.46 -0.69
CA ALA A 290 -6.04 -18.67 -1.28
C ALA A 290 -4.90 -19.67 -1.56
N GLY A 291 -5.09 -20.92 -1.16
CA GLY A 291 -4.07 -21.97 -1.33
C GLY A 291 -3.03 -22.04 -0.20
N ALA A 292 -3.09 -21.18 0.81
CA ALA A 292 -2.18 -21.24 1.96
C ALA A 292 -2.65 -22.33 2.95
N SER A 293 -2.16 -23.57 2.80
CA SER A 293 -2.55 -24.65 3.73
C SER A 293 -1.91 -24.48 5.11
N PRO A 294 -2.53 -25.01 6.19
CA PRO A 294 -1.92 -24.98 7.52
C PRO A 294 -0.54 -25.65 7.56
N LYS A 295 -0.35 -26.71 6.78
CA LYS A 295 0.91 -27.43 6.69
C LYS A 295 2.00 -26.58 6.03
N ASP A 296 1.67 -25.95 4.90
CA ASP A 296 2.58 -25.05 4.16
C ASP A 296 3.02 -23.87 5.03
N ILE A 297 2.07 -23.33 5.81
CA ILE A 297 2.37 -22.27 6.77
C ILE A 297 3.30 -22.82 7.84
N LEU A 298 2.99 -23.94 8.50
CA LEU A 298 3.81 -24.48 9.58
C LEU A 298 5.27 -24.77 9.17
N GLU A 299 5.49 -25.27 7.96
CA GLU A 299 6.85 -25.59 7.46
C GLU A 299 7.71 -24.33 7.23
N ILE A 300 7.09 -23.20 6.85
CA ILE A 300 7.80 -21.95 6.51
C ILE A 300 7.57 -20.87 7.59
N LEU A 301 6.75 -21.16 8.61
CA LEU A 301 6.31 -20.20 9.63
C LEU A 301 7.49 -19.62 10.37
N LEU A 302 8.43 -20.46 10.80
CA LEU A 302 9.58 -20.02 11.59
C LEU A 302 10.47 -19.05 10.78
N PRO A 303 10.92 -19.37 9.55
CA PRO A 303 11.62 -18.40 8.70
C PRO A 303 10.84 -17.11 8.46
N ILE A 304 9.53 -17.20 8.19
CA ILE A 304 8.68 -16.02 7.96
C ILE A 304 8.61 -15.14 9.19
N VAL A 305 8.36 -15.71 10.37
CA VAL A 305 8.25 -14.97 11.64
C VAL A 305 9.59 -14.30 11.96
N ILE A 306 10.71 -14.99 11.80
CA ILE A 306 12.04 -14.42 12.04
C ILE A 306 12.29 -13.25 11.07
N CYS A 307 12.02 -13.43 9.78
CA CYS A 307 12.21 -12.38 8.79
C CYS A 307 11.29 -11.17 9.04
N LEU A 308 10.01 -11.39 9.35
CA LEU A 308 9.07 -10.32 9.66
C LEU A 308 9.44 -9.60 10.95
N ALA A 309 9.87 -10.30 11.98
CA ALA A 309 10.34 -9.69 13.23
C ALA A 309 11.57 -8.82 12.98
N LEU A 310 12.60 -9.35 12.32
CA LEU A 310 13.82 -8.61 12.01
C LEU A 310 13.55 -7.43 11.06
N GLY A 311 12.72 -7.64 10.03
CA GLY A 311 12.30 -6.60 9.11
C GLY A 311 11.56 -5.47 9.84
N THR A 312 10.61 -5.81 10.71
CA THR A 312 9.86 -4.84 11.52
C THR A 312 10.76 -4.08 12.49
N VAL A 313 11.70 -4.76 13.15
CA VAL A 313 12.70 -4.12 14.02
C VAL A 313 13.60 -3.18 13.21
N GLY A 314 14.05 -3.61 12.04
CA GLY A 314 14.84 -2.78 11.11
C GLY A 314 14.09 -1.54 10.66
N ILE A 315 12.81 -1.68 10.28
CA ILE A 315 11.91 -0.58 9.99
C ILE A 315 11.88 0.38 11.18
N GLY A 316 11.60 -0.12 12.39
CA GLY A 316 11.47 0.70 13.59
C GLY A 316 12.73 1.49 13.90
N ILE A 317 13.88 0.83 13.93
CA ILE A 317 15.17 1.46 14.22
C ILE A 317 15.46 2.57 13.20
N MET A 318 15.44 2.24 11.90
CA MET A 318 15.87 3.20 10.88
C MET A 318 14.86 4.31 10.65
N SER A 319 13.56 4.01 10.63
CA SER A 319 12.54 5.05 10.45
C SER A 319 12.53 6.05 11.62
N ILE A 320 12.72 5.58 12.86
CA ILE A 320 12.81 6.47 14.03
C ILE A 320 14.11 7.28 14.01
N ILE A 321 15.24 6.69 13.64
CA ILE A 321 16.52 7.43 13.51
C ILE A 321 16.38 8.53 12.46
N VAL A 322 15.94 8.20 11.25
CA VAL A 322 15.76 9.17 10.15
C VAL A 322 14.70 10.21 10.54
N GLY A 323 13.59 9.78 11.14
CA GLY A 323 12.55 10.67 11.65
C GLY A 323 13.09 11.67 12.67
N LYS A 324 13.91 11.22 13.62
CA LYS A 324 14.55 12.08 14.62
C LYS A 324 15.47 13.12 13.98
N VAL A 325 16.28 12.72 13.00
CA VAL A 325 17.16 13.64 12.25
C VAL A 325 16.32 14.69 11.49
N LEU A 326 15.19 14.29 10.92
CA LEU A 326 14.30 15.15 10.14
C LEU A 326 13.26 15.92 10.98
N LYS A 327 13.32 15.78 12.31
CA LYS A 327 12.41 16.38 13.29
C LYS A 327 10.94 15.97 13.11
N ILE A 328 10.71 14.70 12.72
CA ILE A 328 9.39 14.06 12.70
C ILE A 328 9.23 13.21 13.97
N GLY A 329 8.06 13.27 14.59
CA GLY A 329 7.76 12.51 15.81
C GLY A 329 7.92 11.01 15.61
N ALA A 330 8.40 10.30 16.65
CA ALA A 330 8.73 8.87 16.55
C ALA A 330 7.54 7.99 16.12
N TRP A 331 6.33 8.31 16.59
CA TRP A 331 5.12 7.56 16.21
C TRP A 331 4.79 7.72 14.73
N MET A 332 4.81 8.96 14.21
CA MET A 332 4.60 9.20 12.79
C MET A 332 5.71 8.59 11.95
N ALA A 333 6.97 8.73 12.37
CA ALA A 333 8.10 8.17 11.65
C ALA A 333 8.01 6.64 11.57
N PHE A 334 7.66 5.98 12.67
CA PHE A 334 7.46 4.54 12.66
C PHE A 334 6.25 4.13 11.83
N ALA A 335 5.13 4.86 11.91
CA ALA A 335 3.96 4.61 11.06
C ALA A 335 4.32 4.69 9.55
N ILE A 336 5.06 5.72 9.15
CA ILE A 336 5.60 5.87 7.79
C ILE A 336 6.47 4.67 7.42
N GLY A 337 7.39 4.25 8.29
CA GLY A 337 8.24 3.08 8.02
C GLY A 337 7.42 1.79 7.87
N THR A 338 6.43 1.57 8.73
CA THR A 338 5.60 0.35 8.71
C THR A 338 4.73 0.22 7.47
N SER A 339 4.55 1.30 6.68
CA SER A 339 3.85 1.19 5.38
C SER A 339 4.54 0.23 4.41
N ALA A 340 5.82 -0.11 4.63
CA ALA A 340 6.52 -1.14 3.89
C ALA A 340 5.81 -2.51 3.97
N LEU A 341 5.19 -2.80 5.11
CA LEU A 341 4.55 -4.08 5.39
C LEU A 341 3.16 -4.24 4.78
N PHE A 342 2.59 -3.22 4.12
CA PHE A 342 1.23 -3.34 3.56
C PHE A 342 0.87 -2.37 2.44
N GLY A 343 1.46 -1.17 2.43
CA GLY A 343 1.22 -0.14 1.42
C GLY A 343 -0.25 0.20 1.17
N PHE A 344 -0.53 0.67 -0.05
CA PHE A 344 -1.89 0.95 -0.50
C PHE A 344 -2.61 -0.35 -0.91
N PRO A 345 -3.91 -0.54 -0.59
CA PRO A 345 -4.88 0.36 0.05
C PRO A 345 -4.81 0.48 1.57
N GLY A 346 -3.99 -0.33 2.25
CA GLY A 346 -3.95 -0.32 3.71
C GLY A 346 -3.54 1.01 4.32
N THR A 347 -2.66 1.78 3.69
CA THR A 347 -2.28 3.12 4.18
C THR A 347 -3.44 4.10 4.15
N TYR A 348 -4.36 3.95 3.20
CA TYR A 348 -5.59 4.74 3.15
C TYR A 348 -6.59 4.25 4.21
N VAL A 349 -6.92 2.95 4.20
CA VAL A 349 -7.93 2.36 5.09
C VAL A 349 -7.59 2.57 6.56
N VAL A 350 -6.35 2.26 6.98
CA VAL A 350 -5.94 2.41 8.38
C VAL A 350 -5.95 3.89 8.80
N SER A 351 -5.58 4.82 7.91
CA SER A 351 -5.63 6.26 8.22
C SER A 351 -7.07 6.73 8.44
N GLN A 352 -8.00 6.34 7.56
CA GLN A 352 -9.43 6.66 7.66
C GLN A 352 -10.06 6.08 8.92
N GLU A 353 -9.77 4.81 9.21
CA GLU A 353 -10.24 4.14 10.41
C GLU A 353 -9.73 4.85 11.66
N VAL A 354 -8.41 5.06 11.78
CA VAL A 354 -7.83 5.70 12.96
C VAL A 354 -8.39 7.10 13.19
N ALA A 355 -8.53 7.91 12.13
CA ALA A 355 -9.13 9.23 12.26
C ALA A 355 -10.57 9.14 12.78
N SER A 356 -11.38 8.23 12.22
CA SER A 356 -12.76 8.02 12.64
C SER A 356 -12.90 7.42 14.05
N GLY A 357 -11.95 6.58 14.47
CA GLY A 357 -11.96 5.93 15.78
C GLY A 357 -11.44 6.81 16.92
N VAL A 358 -10.66 7.85 16.61
CA VAL A 358 -10.10 8.80 17.59
C VAL A 358 -10.89 10.10 17.66
N ALA A 359 -11.38 10.61 16.53
CA ALA A 359 -12.12 11.87 16.46
C ALA A 359 -13.49 11.78 17.15
N LYS A 360 -13.93 12.91 17.71
CA LYS A 360 -15.27 13.09 18.30
C LYS A 360 -16.21 13.92 17.41
N SER A 361 -15.67 14.61 16.41
CA SER A 361 -16.41 15.41 15.43
C SER A 361 -15.81 15.26 14.04
N GLU A 362 -16.55 15.64 13.00
CA GLU A 362 -16.03 15.62 11.63
C GLU A 362 -14.85 16.58 11.47
N GLU A 363 -14.87 17.74 12.14
CA GLU A 363 -13.76 18.70 12.14
C GLU A 363 -12.48 18.10 12.75
N GLU A 364 -12.58 17.35 13.86
CA GLU A 364 -11.42 16.64 14.43
C GLU A 364 -10.88 15.57 13.48
N LYS A 365 -11.78 14.86 12.81
CA LYS A 365 -11.42 13.83 11.84
C LYS A 365 -10.70 14.42 10.64
N GLU A 366 -11.21 15.51 10.07
CA GLU A 366 -10.59 16.24 8.97
C GLU A 366 -9.17 16.71 9.31
N ILE A 367 -8.97 17.23 10.52
CA ILE A 367 -7.64 17.70 10.97
C ILE A 367 -6.67 16.55 11.19
N ILE A 368 -7.13 15.43 11.75
CA ILE A 368 -6.27 14.25 11.84
C ILE A 368 -5.86 13.80 10.43
N LEU A 369 -6.83 13.70 9.51
CA LEU A 369 -6.60 13.23 8.15
C LEU A 369 -5.70 14.17 7.35
N SER A 370 -5.86 15.48 7.46
CA SER A 370 -4.98 16.45 6.80
C SER A 370 -3.52 16.21 7.17
N GLN A 371 -3.27 15.88 8.43
CA GLN A 371 -1.92 15.62 8.93
C GLN A 371 -1.38 14.23 8.59
N ILE A 372 -2.17 13.16 8.70
CA ILE A 372 -1.64 11.79 8.56
C ILE A 372 -1.78 11.24 7.14
N LEU A 373 -2.88 11.53 6.44
CA LEU A 373 -3.24 10.86 5.20
C LEU A 373 -2.21 11.14 4.10
N PRO A 374 -1.82 12.40 3.78
CA PRO A 374 -0.82 12.65 2.74
C PRO A 374 0.50 11.92 2.99
N LYS A 375 0.95 11.88 4.26
CA LYS A 375 2.17 11.17 4.66
C LYS A 375 2.03 9.66 4.44
N MET A 376 0.93 9.07 4.86
CA MET A 376 0.70 7.63 4.72
C MET A 376 0.52 7.20 3.25
N LEU A 377 -0.10 8.04 2.41
CA LEU A 377 -0.22 7.78 0.98
C LEU A 377 1.14 7.81 0.28
N VAL A 378 1.94 8.85 0.54
CA VAL A 378 3.30 8.96 0.00
C VAL A 378 4.19 7.83 0.51
N ALA A 379 4.10 7.48 1.79
CA ALA A 379 4.86 6.38 2.37
C ALA A 379 4.54 5.04 1.70
N GLY A 380 3.24 4.67 1.63
CA GLY A 380 2.81 3.43 1.00
C GLY A 380 3.20 3.33 -0.47
N PHE A 381 3.19 4.46 -1.18
CA PHE A 381 3.66 4.54 -2.55
C PHE A 381 5.18 4.29 -2.68
N VAL A 382 5.98 5.02 -1.91
CA VAL A 382 7.44 4.92 -1.93
C VAL A 382 7.87 3.50 -1.59
N THR A 383 7.26 2.88 -0.57
CA THR A 383 7.63 1.52 -0.17
C THR A 383 7.20 0.48 -1.19
N VAL A 384 5.91 0.43 -1.54
CA VAL A 384 5.34 -0.68 -2.33
C VAL A 384 5.57 -0.57 -3.83
N SER A 385 5.70 0.64 -4.38
CA SER A 385 5.78 0.82 -5.83
C SER A 385 7.21 1.03 -6.32
N ILE A 386 8.02 1.79 -5.58
CA ILE A 386 9.39 2.13 -5.97
C ILE A 386 10.38 1.24 -5.21
N GLY A 387 10.37 1.32 -3.89
CA GLY A 387 11.39 0.72 -3.05
C GLY A 387 11.46 -0.79 -3.16
N SER A 388 10.32 -1.48 -3.11
CA SER A 388 10.27 -2.95 -3.19
C SER A 388 10.65 -3.51 -4.55
N VAL A 389 10.22 -2.88 -5.66
CA VAL A 389 10.54 -3.30 -7.03
C VAL A 389 12.02 -3.09 -7.32
N VAL A 390 12.57 -1.94 -6.90
CA VAL A 390 14.00 -1.67 -7.02
C VAL A 390 14.79 -2.66 -6.17
N LEU A 391 14.35 -2.93 -4.95
CA LEU A 391 15.02 -3.87 -4.06
C LEU A 391 14.99 -5.29 -4.63
N ALA A 392 13.85 -5.75 -5.14
CA ALA A 392 13.74 -7.05 -5.82
C ALA A 392 14.66 -7.12 -7.04
N GLY A 393 14.73 -6.07 -7.86
CA GLY A 393 15.62 -6.01 -9.02
C GLY A 393 17.11 -6.06 -8.66
N ILE A 394 17.50 -5.59 -7.48
CA ILE A 394 18.88 -5.66 -6.97
C ILE A 394 19.16 -7.03 -6.34
N LEU A 395 18.22 -7.57 -5.57
CA LEU A 395 18.42 -8.75 -4.75
C LEU A 395 18.17 -10.07 -5.50
N ALA A 396 17.23 -10.12 -6.46
CA ALA A 396 16.95 -11.33 -7.23
C ALA A 396 18.18 -11.87 -7.98
N PRO A 397 19.01 -11.05 -8.67
CA PRO A 397 20.24 -11.54 -9.31
C PRO A 397 21.26 -12.13 -8.34
N MET A 398 21.18 -11.80 -7.04
CA MET A 398 22.09 -12.34 -6.02
C MET A 398 21.72 -13.78 -5.59
N LEU A 399 20.56 -14.30 -6.02
CA LEU A 399 20.15 -15.69 -5.82
C LEU A 399 20.80 -16.64 -6.82
N THR A 400 21.12 -16.14 -8.02
CA THR A 400 21.85 -16.91 -9.03
C THR A 400 23.36 -16.80 -8.77
N PRO A 401 24.11 -17.90 -8.68
CA PRO A 401 25.57 -17.83 -8.72
C PRO A 401 25.98 -17.11 -10.00
N ALA A 402 26.94 -16.19 -9.93
CA ALA A 402 27.53 -15.62 -11.14
C ALA A 402 28.01 -16.76 -12.03
N MET A 403 27.44 -16.87 -13.23
CA MET A 403 27.97 -17.75 -14.29
C MET A 403 29.29 -17.19 -14.81
#